data_AF-A0A9P7CJ85-F1
#
_entry.id   AF-A0A9P7CJ85-F1
#
_cell.length_a   1.000
_cell.length_b   1.000
_cell.length_c   1.000
_cell.angle_alpha   90.00
_cell.angle_beta   90.00
_cell.angle_gamma   90.00
#
_symmetry.space_group_name_H-M   'P 1'
#
loop_
_entity.id
_entity.type
_entity.pdbx_description
1 polymer ?
#
loop_
_entity_poly.entity_id
_entity_poly.type
_entity_poly.pdbx_seq_one_letter_code
_entity_poly.pdbx_strand_id
1 'polypeptide(L)'
;MKERTHILQTKFLLRSLNVPDDTLLFQLLPYIRTSASGSQWYKLTTSPLWRICTVQDVEQIDKRRFQAIRQVYLQNSLEQRRDNTNSVLLSACRVDLKVDPILWLPMTPVERSRLLRWRLGWLPGGLPKPCIYHPFDLLTRTHATECLHMHRRLQMPRSIPDPLSFLLNKLPTSKKKPTEKNRSKHIAWSIRWPIICQILHELDYLHHDQISPDVPPLGQKLLSWLFSSS
;
A
#
# COMPACT_ATOMS: atom_id res chain seq x y z
N MET A 1 -13.62 -1.53 4.11
CA MET A 1 -14.84 -1.24 3.32
C MET A 1 -15.60 -0.06 3.88
N LYS A 2 -15.78 0.05 5.21
CA LYS A 2 -16.48 1.16 5.87
C LYS A 2 -15.91 2.56 5.51
N GLU A 3 -14.59 2.70 5.42
CA GLU A 3 -13.90 3.97 5.12
C GLU A 3 -14.19 4.43 3.69
N ARG A 4 -14.22 3.48 2.74
CA ARG A 4 -14.59 3.77 1.36
C ARG A 4 -16.04 4.24 1.31
N THR A 5 -16.94 3.58 2.03
CA THR A 5 -18.33 4.01 2.16
C THR A 5 -18.42 5.42 2.71
N HIS A 6 -17.73 5.73 3.82
CA HIS A 6 -17.70 7.07 4.40
C HIS A 6 -17.20 8.13 3.41
N ILE A 7 -16.13 7.84 2.66
CA ILE A 7 -15.61 8.75 1.63
C ILE A 7 -16.64 9.01 0.53
N LEU A 8 -17.33 7.97 0.05
CA LEU A 8 -18.35 8.11 -0.99
C LEU A 8 -19.57 8.88 -0.49
N GLN A 9 -20.02 8.60 0.74
CA GLN A 9 -21.11 9.33 1.40
C GLN A 9 -20.78 10.81 1.55
N THR A 10 -19.62 11.14 2.12
CA THR A 10 -19.19 12.55 2.28
C THR A 10 -19.06 13.26 0.94
N LYS A 11 -18.50 12.60 -0.09
CA LYS A 11 -18.41 13.19 -1.44
C LYS A 11 -19.79 13.46 -2.04
N PHE A 12 -20.73 12.54 -1.87
CA PHE A 12 -22.10 12.72 -2.33
C PHE A 12 -22.76 13.92 -1.64
N LEU A 13 -22.62 14.02 -0.30
CA LEU A 13 -23.17 15.13 0.47
C LEU A 13 -22.56 16.48 0.07
N LEU A 14 -21.23 16.58 -0.04
CA LEU A 14 -20.55 17.79 -0.50
C LEU A 14 -21.01 18.22 -1.90
N ARG A 15 -21.18 17.25 -2.81
CA ARG A 15 -21.71 17.55 -4.15
C ARG A 15 -23.15 18.04 -4.08
N SER A 16 -23.99 17.40 -3.27
CA SER A 16 -25.40 17.77 -3.14
C SER A 16 -25.62 19.20 -2.64
N LEU A 17 -24.68 19.75 -1.86
CA LEU A 17 -24.76 21.13 -1.37
C LEU A 17 -24.29 22.17 -2.40
N ASN A 18 -23.47 21.77 -3.37
CA ASN A 18 -22.88 22.64 -4.38
C ASN A 18 -23.53 22.46 -5.75
N VAL A 19 -24.77 21.94 -5.80
CA VAL A 19 -25.51 21.77 -7.05
C VAL A 19 -26.22 23.09 -7.39
N PRO A 20 -26.28 23.49 -8.67
CA PRO A 20 -27.05 24.65 -9.10
C PRO A 20 -28.53 24.62 -8.68
N ASP A 21 -29.07 25.82 -8.47
CA ASP A 21 -30.42 26.04 -7.90
C ASP A 21 -31.56 25.52 -8.78
N ASP A 22 -31.32 25.37 -10.08
CA ASP A 22 -32.26 24.87 -11.08
C ASP A 22 -32.41 23.34 -11.07
N THR A 23 -31.57 22.64 -10.32
CA THR A 23 -31.63 21.19 -10.27
C THR A 23 -32.74 20.69 -9.34
N LEU A 24 -33.39 19.60 -9.76
CA LEU A 24 -34.38 18.90 -8.92
C LEU A 24 -33.82 18.56 -7.54
N LEU A 25 -32.54 18.15 -7.47
CA LEU A 25 -31.91 17.82 -6.19
C LEU A 25 -31.86 19.03 -5.27
N PHE A 26 -31.47 20.21 -5.77
CA PHE A 26 -31.42 21.44 -4.97
C PHE A 26 -32.81 21.81 -4.44
N GLN A 27 -33.84 21.76 -5.29
CA GLN A 27 -35.22 22.05 -4.89
C GLN A 27 -35.76 21.05 -3.84
N LEU A 28 -35.32 19.80 -3.90
CA LEU A 28 -35.71 18.76 -2.95
C LEU A 28 -34.92 18.79 -1.63
N LEU A 29 -33.75 19.43 -1.57
CA LEU A 29 -32.89 19.47 -0.38
C LEU A 29 -33.63 19.88 0.91
N PRO A 30 -34.44 20.95 0.94
CA PRO A 30 -35.14 21.36 2.15
C PRO A 30 -36.05 20.26 2.72
N TYR A 31 -36.66 19.46 1.84
CA TYR A 31 -37.56 18.38 2.23
C TYR A 31 -36.79 17.15 2.69
N ILE A 32 -35.75 16.73 1.96
CA ILE A 32 -35.01 15.49 2.25
C ILE A 32 -34.01 15.61 3.40
N ARG A 33 -33.60 16.83 3.79
CA ARG A 33 -32.65 17.05 4.90
C ARG A 33 -33.29 16.88 6.27
N THR A 34 -34.62 16.92 6.35
CA THR A 34 -35.34 16.79 7.62
C THR A 34 -35.37 15.33 8.07
N SER A 35 -35.23 15.10 9.38
CA SER A 35 -35.35 13.76 9.99
C SER A 35 -36.73 13.13 9.79
N ALA A 36 -37.75 13.96 9.55
CA ALA A 36 -39.13 13.54 9.32
C ALA A 36 -39.40 13.00 7.90
N SER A 37 -38.51 13.27 6.94
CA SER A 37 -38.74 12.96 5.52
C SER A 37 -38.66 11.47 5.14
N GLY A 38 -38.31 10.60 6.09
CA GLY A 38 -37.99 9.19 5.82
C GLY A 38 -36.78 8.98 4.90
N SER A 39 -36.15 10.07 4.44
CA SER A 39 -35.04 10.04 3.49
C SER A 39 -33.80 9.41 4.09
N GLN A 40 -33.06 8.67 3.26
CA GLN A 40 -31.75 8.17 3.64
C GLN A 40 -30.69 9.28 3.77
N TRP A 41 -30.99 10.51 3.35
CA TRP A 41 -30.06 11.63 3.43
C TRP A 41 -29.55 11.86 4.87
N TYR A 42 -30.43 11.79 5.86
CA TYR A 42 -30.05 11.85 7.28
C TYR A 42 -29.13 10.69 7.69
N LYS A 43 -29.32 9.47 7.14
CA LYS A 43 -28.42 8.35 7.41
C LYS A 43 -27.03 8.60 6.84
N LEU A 44 -26.90 9.29 5.71
CA LEU A 44 -25.60 9.62 5.11
C LEU A 44 -24.80 10.61 5.97
N THR A 45 -25.46 11.53 6.67
CA THR A 45 -24.78 12.53 7.53
C THR A 45 -24.24 11.93 8.84
N THR A 46 -24.63 10.71 9.20
CA THR A 46 -24.10 10.02 10.38
C THR A 46 -22.63 9.59 10.25
N SER A 47 -22.08 9.65 9.03
CA SER A 47 -20.70 9.24 8.75
C SER A 47 -19.68 10.02 9.60
N PRO A 48 -18.69 9.36 10.23
CA PRO A 48 -17.68 10.04 11.04
C PRO A 48 -16.86 11.03 10.20
N LEU A 49 -16.63 10.75 8.92
CA LEU A 49 -15.92 11.65 8.02
C LEU A 49 -16.74 12.91 7.72
N TRP A 50 -18.06 12.77 7.55
CA TRP A 50 -18.96 13.91 7.36
C TRP A 50 -18.98 14.83 8.58
N ARG A 51 -19.02 14.25 9.79
CA ARG A 51 -18.95 15.02 11.04
C ARG A 51 -17.70 15.90 11.15
N ILE A 52 -16.54 15.38 10.70
CA ILE A 52 -15.30 16.18 10.68
C ILE A 52 -15.43 17.35 9.70
N CYS A 53 -16.04 17.12 8.54
CA CYS A 53 -16.27 18.18 7.55
C CYS A 53 -17.22 19.26 8.10
N THR A 54 -18.31 18.88 8.77
CA THR A 54 -19.28 19.86 9.31
C THR A 54 -18.70 20.76 10.39
N VAL A 55 -17.72 20.30 11.16
CA VAL A 55 -17.06 21.10 12.19
C VAL A 55 -16.18 22.22 11.59
N GLN A 56 -15.73 22.06 10.34
CA GLN A 56 -14.78 22.96 9.67
C GLN A 56 -15.43 23.91 8.66
N ASP A 57 -16.75 24.10 8.76
CA ASP A 57 -17.59 24.89 7.84
C ASP A 57 -17.67 24.30 6.42
N VAL A 58 -18.82 23.71 6.08
CA VAL A 58 -19.03 22.89 4.88
C VAL A 58 -18.95 23.73 3.60
N GLU A 59 -19.35 25.00 3.65
CA GLU A 59 -19.42 25.89 2.49
C GLU A 59 -18.02 26.25 1.98
N GLN A 60 -17.01 26.18 2.83
CA GLN A 60 -15.62 26.48 2.48
C GLN A 60 -14.77 25.24 2.19
N ILE A 61 -15.37 24.05 2.09
CA ILE A 61 -14.64 22.82 1.79
C ILE A 61 -14.39 22.73 0.30
N ASP A 62 -13.22 23.23 -0.10
CA ASP A 62 -12.69 22.99 -1.43
C ASP A 62 -12.11 21.57 -1.58
N LYS A 63 -11.75 21.23 -2.82
CA LYS A 63 -11.17 19.92 -3.14
C LYS A 63 -9.88 19.64 -2.36
N ARG A 64 -9.06 20.66 -2.07
CA ARG A 64 -7.78 20.49 -1.35
C ARG A 64 -8.01 20.22 0.13
N ARG A 65 -8.87 20.99 0.79
CA ARG A 65 -9.27 20.78 2.19
C ARG A 65 -9.89 19.41 2.39
N PHE A 66 -10.81 19.00 1.51
CA PHE A 66 -11.39 17.66 1.60
C PHE A 66 -10.32 16.55 1.49
N GLN A 67 -9.32 16.71 0.62
CA GLN A 67 -8.21 15.76 0.52
C GLN A 67 -7.40 15.69 1.81
N ALA A 68 -7.12 16.82 2.46
CA ALA A 68 -6.42 16.87 3.74
C ALA A 68 -7.24 16.19 4.85
N ILE A 69 -8.53 16.51 4.99
CA ILE A 69 -9.43 15.89 5.97
C ILE A 69 -9.51 14.38 5.75
N ARG A 70 -9.69 13.95 4.50
CA ARG A 70 -9.72 12.53 4.13
C ARG A 70 -8.42 11.83 4.51
N GLN A 71 -7.27 12.47 4.29
CA GLN A 71 -5.97 11.90 4.62
C GLN A 71 -5.83 11.68 6.13
N VAL A 72 -6.17 12.68 6.95
CA VAL A 72 -6.16 12.59 8.42
C VAL A 72 -7.12 11.52 8.91
N TYR A 73 -8.35 11.49 8.39
CA TYR A 73 -9.35 10.49 8.76
C TYR A 73 -8.86 9.05 8.49
N LEU A 74 -8.28 8.81 7.32
CA LEU A 74 -7.76 7.50 6.97
C LEU A 74 -6.55 7.12 7.83
N GLN A 75 -5.68 8.09 8.14
CA GLN A 75 -4.50 7.89 8.98
C GLN A 75 -4.91 7.47 10.39
N ASN A 76 -5.84 8.19 11.02
CA ASN A 76 -6.37 7.85 12.34
C ASN A 76 -7.02 6.45 12.35
N SER A 77 -7.74 6.10 11.28
CA SER A 77 -8.35 4.78 11.15
C SER A 77 -7.34 3.64 10.95
N LEU A 78 -6.16 3.94 10.39
CA LEU A 78 -5.04 3.01 10.31
C LEU A 78 -4.45 2.82 11.70
N GLU A 79 -4.14 3.90 12.41
CA GLU A 79 -3.56 3.89 13.76
C GLU A 79 -4.45 3.14 14.74
N GLN A 80 -5.74 3.47 14.81
CA GLN A 80 -6.71 2.74 15.62
C GLN A 80 -6.73 1.24 15.32
N ARG A 81 -6.55 0.82 14.06
CA ARG A 81 -6.48 -0.60 13.71
C ARG A 81 -5.18 -1.25 14.11
N ARG A 82 -4.06 -0.53 14.09
CA ARG A 82 -2.79 -1.03 14.59
C ARG A 82 -2.83 -1.22 16.10
N ASP A 83 -3.50 -0.32 16.81
CA ASP A 83 -3.61 -0.38 18.26
C ASP A 83 -4.62 -1.45 18.71
N ASN A 84 -5.75 -1.56 18.02
CA ASN A 84 -6.80 -2.52 18.36
C ASN A 84 -6.48 -3.96 17.93
N THR A 85 -5.61 -4.14 16.92
CA THR A 85 -5.31 -5.46 16.38
C THR A 85 -3.89 -5.83 16.80
N ASN A 86 -3.75 -6.90 17.58
CA ASN A 86 -2.46 -7.60 17.80
C ASN A 86 -1.90 -8.25 16.50
N SER A 87 -2.32 -7.76 15.32
CA SER A 87 -1.91 -8.26 14.03
C SER A 87 -0.50 -7.80 13.72
N VAL A 88 0.41 -8.76 13.74
CA VAL A 88 1.80 -8.60 13.30
C VAL A 88 1.89 -8.08 11.85
N LEU A 89 0.90 -8.37 11.01
CA LEU A 89 0.86 -7.90 9.62
C LEU A 89 0.58 -6.39 9.54
N LEU A 90 -0.35 -5.87 10.36
CA LEU A 90 -0.65 -4.44 10.39
C LEU A 90 0.46 -3.64 11.07
N SER A 91 1.14 -4.20 12.07
CA SER A 91 2.30 -3.55 12.70
C SER A 91 3.50 -3.44 11.75
N ALA A 92 3.63 -4.38 10.81
CA ALA A 92 4.67 -4.37 9.79
C ALA A 92 4.41 -3.36 8.66
N CYS A 93 3.18 -2.88 8.46
CA CYS A 93 2.82 -1.90 7.42
C CYS A 93 3.53 -0.54 7.61
N ARG A 94 3.56 0.27 6.55
CA ARG A 94 4.05 1.66 6.66
C ARG A 94 3.12 2.47 7.56
N VAL A 95 3.72 3.37 8.33
CA VAL A 95 2.99 4.28 9.21
C VAL A 95 2.16 5.26 8.37
N ASP A 96 2.72 5.79 7.28
CA ASP A 96 2.01 6.76 6.44
C ASP A 96 1.23 6.09 5.30
N LEU A 97 0.01 6.59 5.09
CA LEU A 97 -0.78 6.29 3.89
C LEU A 97 -0.23 7.03 2.67
N LYS A 98 0.53 6.31 1.85
CA LYS A 98 1.06 6.80 0.57
C LYS A 98 1.03 5.73 -0.50
N VAL A 99 1.04 6.18 -1.76
CA VAL A 99 1.20 5.30 -2.92
C VAL A 99 2.48 4.49 -2.75
N ASP A 100 2.40 3.17 -2.88
CA ASP A 100 3.57 2.30 -2.68
C ASP A 100 4.67 2.67 -3.70
N PRO A 101 5.91 2.98 -3.27
CA PRO A 101 7.04 3.25 -4.13
C PRO A 101 7.31 2.23 -5.22
N ILE A 102 6.92 0.97 -5.03
CA ILE A 102 7.04 -0.07 -6.06
C ILE A 102 6.37 0.36 -7.39
N LEU A 103 5.31 1.18 -7.32
CA LEU A 103 4.57 1.66 -8.49
C LEU A 103 5.31 2.71 -9.32
N TRP A 104 6.26 3.44 -8.73
CA TRP A 104 6.93 4.56 -9.43
C TRP A 104 8.46 4.52 -9.36
N LEU A 105 9.05 3.71 -8.48
CA LEU A 105 10.49 3.51 -8.42
C LEU A 105 11.00 2.89 -9.74
N PRO A 106 12.20 3.28 -10.18
CA PRO A 106 12.79 2.75 -11.41
C PRO A 106 13.19 1.30 -11.22
N MET A 107 12.57 0.43 -12.02
CA MET A 107 12.79 -1.01 -12.08
C MET A 107 12.21 -1.54 -13.38
N THR A 108 12.62 -2.73 -13.80
CA THR A 108 12.08 -3.38 -14.99
C THR A 108 10.61 -3.77 -14.78
N PRO A 109 9.82 -3.96 -15.85
CA PRO A 109 8.45 -4.46 -15.73
C PRO A 109 8.37 -5.81 -15.00
N VAL A 110 9.34 -6.69 -15.24
CA VAL A 110 9.42 -8.02 -14.63
C VAL A 110 9.69 -7.93 -13.12
N GLU A 111 10.66 -7.12 -12.70
CA GLU A 111 10.93 -6.85 -11.28
C GLU A 111 9.70 -6.28 -10.57
N ARG A 112 9.03 -5.32 -11.20
CA ARG A 112 7.80 -4.72 -10.66
C ARG A 112 6.70 -5.76 -10.51
N SER A 113 6.50 -6.61 -11.51
CA SER A 113 5.51 -7.69 -11.45
C SER A 113 5.77 -8.64 -10.27
N ARG A 114 7.02 -9.08 -10.08
CA ARG A 114 7.43 -9.91 -8.94
C ARG A 114 7.13 -9.26 -7.60
N LEU A 115 7.52 -7.99 -7.45
CA LEU A 115 7.29 -7.23 -6.22
C LEU A 115 5.80 -7.03 -5.93
N LEU A 116 5.00 -6.73 -6.95
CA LEU A 116 3.55 -6.58 -6.80
C LEU A 116 2.90 -7.90 -6.39
N ARG A 117 3.29 -9.02 -6.99
CA ARG A 117 2.80 -10.35 -6.60
C ARG A 117 3.10 -10.63 -5.13
N TRP A 118 4.35 -10.44 -4.70
CA TRP A 118 4.72 -10.59 -3.29
C TRP A 118 3.91 -9.67 -2.35
N ARG A 119 3.75 -8.40 -2.73
CA ARG A 119 2.96 -7.42 -1.95
C ARG A 119 1.50 -7.81 -1.77
N LEU A 120 0.89 -8.37 -2.81
CA LEU A 120 -0.49 -8.84 -2.77
C LEU A 120 -0.66 -10.19 -2.07
N GLY A 121 0.44 -10.81 -1.63
CA GLY A 121 0.44 -12.16 -1.05
C GLY A 121 0.20 -13.24 -2.10
N TRP A 122 0.36 -12.91 -3.38
CA TRP A 122 0.26 -13.84 -4.49
C TRP A 122 1.62 -14.50 -4.69
N LEU A 123 1.72 -15.76 -4.27
CA LEU A 123 2.77 -16.62 -4.78
C LEU A 123 2.51 -16.87 -6.27
N PRO A 124 3.55 -17.07 -7.10
CA PRO A 124 3.35 -17.39 -8.51
C PRO A 124 2.35 -18.56 -8.63
N GLY A 125 1.53 -18.56 -9.68
CA GLY A 125 0.48 -19.55 -9.96
C GLY A 125 -0.70 -19.70 -8.97
N GLY A 126 -0.75 -18.93 -7.87
CA GLY A 126 -1.97 -18.74 -7.05
C GLY A 126 -2.42 -19.90 -6.17
N LEU A 127 -2.04 -21.13 -6.49
CA LEU A 127 -2.26 -22.32 -5.66
C LEU A 127 -0.94 -22.78 -5.03
N PRO A 128 -0.93 -23.14 -3.72
CA PRO A 128 0.25 -23.72 -3.11
C PRO A 128 0.62 -25.02 -3.82
N LYS A 129 1.83 -25.07 -4.38
CA LYS A 129 2.45 -26.27 -4.95
C LYS A 129 3.45 -26.84 -3.97
N PRO A 130 3.74 -28.15 -4.02
CA PRO A 130 4.86 -28.71 -3.26
C PRO A 130 6.16 -28.01 -3.65
N CYS A 131 7.05 -27.79 -2.67
CA CYS A 131 8.35 -27.20 -2.93
C CYS A 131 9.27 -28.21 -3.63
N ILE A 132 10.00 -27.77 -4.66
CA ILE A 132 10.97 -28.61 -5.39
C ILE A 132 12.03 -29.18 -4.44
N TYR A 133 12.48 -28.39 -3.46
CA TYR A 133 13.48 -28.81 -2.48
C TYR A 133 12.89 -29.61 -1.32
N HIS A 134 11.60 -29.43 -1.03
CA HIS A 134 10.90 -30.06 0.09
C HIS A 134 9.54 -30.59 -0.38
N PRO A 135 9.50 -31.79 -1.00
CA PRO A 135 8.30 -32.30 -1.68
C PRO A 135 7.07 -32.47 -0.78
N PHE A 136 7.28 -32.61 0.54
CA PHE A 136 6.22 -32.76 1.53
C PHE A 136 5.67 -31.42 2.04
N ASP A 137 6.33 -30.30 1.73
CA ASP A 137 5.93 -28.98 2.19
C ASP A 137 5.32 -28.16 1.04
N LEU A 138 4.20 -27.50 1.33
CA LEU A 138 3.61 -26.55 0.40
C LEU A 138 4.43 -25.24 0.39
N LEU A 139 4.69 -24.74 -0.81
CA LEU A 139 5.29 -23.44 -1.03
C LEU A 139 4.34 -22.34 -0.55
N THR A 140 4.47 -21.97 0.72
CA THR A 140 3.82 -20.84 1.38
C THR A 140 4.83 -19.71 1.58
N ARG A 141 4.40 -18.52 2.02
CA ARG A 141 5.34 -17.41 2.30
C ARG A 141 6.31 -17.72 3.44
N THR A 142 5.83 -18.42 4.48
CA THR A 142 6.65 -18.87 5.60
C THR A 142 7.67 -19.90 5.12
N HIS A 143 7.22 -20.92 4.37
CA HIS A 143 8.11 -21.91 3.78
C HIS A 143 9.14 -21.26 2.86
N ALA A 144 8.74 -20.34 1.96
CA ALA A 144 9.66 -19.64 1.08
C ALA A 144 10.72 -18.84 1.86
N THR A 145 10.33 -18.25 3.00
CA THR A 145 11.24 -17.49 3.87
C THR A 145 12.34 -18.38 4.44
N GLU A 146 11.99 -19.59 4.87
CA GLU A 146 12.92 -20.58 5.42
C GLU A 146 13.75 -21.26 4.33
N CYS A 147 13.08 -21.74 3.28
CA CYS A 147 13.65 -22.46 2.15
C CYS A 147 14.67 -21.63 1.37
N LEU A 148 14.39 -20.34 1.13
CA LEU A 148 15.34 -19.42 0.46
C LEU A 148 16.30 -18.72 1.45
N HIS A 149 16.27 -19.09 2.73
CA HIS A 149 17.09 -18.51 3.79
C HIS A 149 17.06 -16.98 3.82
N MET A 150 15.88 -16.39 3.65
CA MET A 150 15.71 -14.95 3.40
C MET A 150 16.32 -14.09 4.52
N HIS A 151 16.18 -14.48 5.79
CA HIS A 151 16.77 -13.74 6.92
C HIS A 151 18.29 -13.61 6.81
N ARG A 152 18.98 -14.71 6.50
CA ARG A 152 20.43 -14.75 6.37
C ARG A 152 20.89 -13.88 5.19
N ARG A 153 20.24 -14.04 4.04
CA ARG A 153 20.58 -13.30 2.82
C ARG A 153 20.32 -11.81 2.95
N LEU A 154 19.20 -11.43 3.57
CA LEU A 154 18.81 -10.03 3.75
C LEU A 154 19.46 -9.34 4.94
N GLN A 155 20.29 -10.05 5.73
CA GLN A 155 20.90 -9.57 6.98
C GLN A 155 19.83 -9.06 7.96
N MET A 156 18.80 -9.87 8.18
CA MET A 156 17.64 -9.56 9.01
C MET A 156 17.52 -10.55 10.18
N PRO A 157 17.15 -10.10 11.39
CA PRO A 157 16.96 -10.99 12.53
C PRO A 157 15.73 -11.90 12.33
N ARG A 158 15.81 -13.14 12.83
CA ARG A 158 14.70 -14.13 12.77
C ARG A 158 13.45 -13.68 13.53
N SER A 159 13.55 -12.69 14.41
CA SER A 159 12.41 -12.09 15.12
C SER A 159 11.42 -11.38 14.18
N ILE A 160 11.84 -11.03 12.96
CA ILE A 160 10.96 -10.44 11.95
C ILE A 160 10.39 -11.58 11.11
N PRO A 161 9.08 -11.88 11.18
CA PRO A 161 8.52 -13.06 10.52
C PRO A 161 8.54 -12.96 8.98
N ASP A 162 8.36 -11.76 8.43
CA ASP A 162 8.44 -11.50 6.99
C ASP A 162 9.53 -10.45 6.69
N PRO A 163 10.79 -10.90 6.51
CA PRO A 163 11.91 -9.99 6.29
C PRO A 163 11.79 -9.23 4.97
N LEU A 164 11.17 -9.83 3.95
CA LEU A 164 11.03 -9.23 2.64
C LEU A 164 10.01 -8.09 2.66
N SER A 165 8.80 -8.31 3.19
CA SER A 165 7.80 -7.23 3.33
C SER A 165 8.27 -6.11 4.23
N PHE A 166 8.98 -6.44 5.32
CA PHE A 166 9.56 -5.45 6.22
C PHE A 166 10.51 -4.51 5.47
N LEU A 167 11.44 -5.07 4.68
CA LEU A 167 12.37 -4.26 3.89
C LEU A 167 11.64 -3.45 2.83
N LEU A 168 10.68 -4.04 2.10
CA LEU A 168 9.90 -3.30 1.10
C LEU A 168 9.17 -2.09 1.71
N ASN A 169 8.75 -2.17 2.98
CA ASN A 169 8.17 -1.03 3.69
C ASN A 169 9.17 0.10 3.99
N LYS A 170 10.48 -0.18 3.97
CA LYS A 170 11.57 0.79 4.11
C LYS A 170 12.07 1.39 2.79
N LEU A 171 11.46 1.03 1.65
CA LEU A 171 11.84 1.60 0.34
C LEU A 171 11.77 3.14 0.34
N PRO A 172 12.60 3.83 -0.46
CA PRO A 172 12.54 5.28 -0.60
C PRO A 172 11.14 5.75 -1.00
N THR A 173 10.62 6.75 -0.30
CA THR A 173 9.24 7.21 -0.50
C THR A 173 9.16 8.55 -1.22
N SER A 174 10.31 9.16 -1.49
CA SER A 174 10.43 10.39 -2.27
C SER A 174 10.58 10.06 -3.75
N LYS A 175 9.75 10.69 -4.59
CA LYS A 175 9.89 10.62 -6.06
C LYS A 175 11.15 11.34 -6.58
N LYS A 176 11.72 12.23 -5.77
CA LYS A 176 12.94 12.96 -6.13
C LYS A 176 14.16 12.05 -5.94
N LYS A 177 15.08 12.11 -6.89
CA LYS A 177 16.38 11.42 -6.81
C LYS A 177 17.10 11.83 -5.51
N PRO A 178 17.73 10.89 -4.78
CA PRO A 178 18.49 11.24 -3.58
C PRO A 178 19.61 12.23 -3.90
N THR A 179 19.72 13.28 -3.10
CA THR A 179 20.89 14.16 -3.11
C THR A 179 22.09 13.46 -2.47
N GLU A 180 23.30 13.92 -2.75
CA GLU A 180 24.53 13.35 -2.19
C GLU A 180 24.51 13.24 -0.66
N LYS A 181 24.00 14.28 0.02
CA LYS A 181 23.82 14.30 1.48
C LYS A 181 22.86 13.22 2.01
N ASN A 182 21.95 12.71 1.19
CA ASN A 182 20.96 11.69 1.56
C ASN A 182 21.30 10.28 1.04
N ARG A 183 22.32 10.11 0.21
CA ARG A 183 22.71 8.80 -0.33
C ARG A 183 23.13 7.81 0.75
N SER A 184 23.79 8.29 1.80
CA SER A 184 24.21 7.47 2.95
C SER A 184 23.03 6.74 3.62
N LYS A 185 21.85 7.37 3.68
CA LYS A 185 20.62 6.75 4.20
C LYS A 185 20.15 5.55 3.37
N HIS A 186 20.56 5.49 2.11
CA HIS A 186 20.18 4.44 1.18
C HIS A 186 21.29 3.42 0.93
N ILE A 187 22.46 3.54 1.58
CA ILE A 187 23.61 2.67 1.30
C ILE A 187 23.29 1.19 1.52
N ALA A 188 22.48 0.85 2.52
CA ALA A 188 22.07 -0.54 2.75
C ALA A 188 21.32 -1.16 1.56
N TRP A 189 20.71 -0.34 0.68
CA TRP A 189 20.03 -0.81 -0.53
C TRP A 189 20.99 -1.26 -1.61
N SER A 190 22.27 -0.85 -1.62
CA SER A 190 23.25 -1.37 -2.57
C SER A 190 23.47 -2.87 -2.42
N ILE A 191 23.34 -3.36 -1.18
CA ILE A 191 23.45 -4.79 -0.84
C ILE A 191 22.08 -5.46 -0.87
N ARG A 192 21.08 -4.87 -0.20
CA ARG A 192 19.78 -5.54 0.01
C ARG A 192 18.92 -5.62 -1.25
N TRP A 193 19.00 -4.63 -2.15
CA TRP A 193 18.13 -4.61 -3.33
C TRP A 193 18.44 -5.73 -4.35
N PRO A 194 19.71 -5.96 -4.76
CA PRO A 194 20.04 -7.12 -5.60
C PRO A 194 19.53 -8.44 -5.00
N ILE A 195 19.73 -8.62 -3.70
CA ILE A 195 19.32 -9.83 -2.98
C ILE A 195 17.79 -9.99 -3.00
N ILE A 196 17.04 -8.91 -2.79
CA ILE A 196 15.57 -8.92 -2.92
C ILE A 196 15.14 -9.35 -4.31
N CYS A 197 15.72 -8.75 -5.35
CA CYS A 197 15.38 -9.10 -6.72
C CYS A 197 15.74 -10.56 -7.04
N GLN A 198 16.88 -11.05 -6.53
CA GLN A 198 17.33 -12.42 -6.69
C GLN A 198 16.40 -13.43 -5.98
N ILE A 199 16.04 -13.17 -4.72
CA ILE A 199 15.08 -14.00 -3.97
C ILE A 199 13.75 -14.10 -4.72
N LEU A 200 13.22 -12.98 -5.22
CA LEU A 200 11.97 -12.97 -5.97
C LEU A 200 12.06 -13.70 -7.31
N HIS A 201 13.24 -13.69 -7.93
CA HIS A 201 13.50 -14.43 -9.15
C HIS A 201 13.59 -15.94 -8.89
N GLU A 202 14.29 -16.37 -7.85
CA GLU A 202 14.34 -17.76 -7.40
C GLU A 202 12.98 -18.29 -6.95
N LEU A 203 12.13 -17.42 -6.38
CA LEU A 203 10.78 -17.78 -6.01
C LEU A 203 9.89 -18.07 -7.24
N ASP A 204 10.08 -17.34 -8.34
CA ASP A 204 9.43 -17.67 -9.62
C ASP A 204 9.91 -19.04 -10.13
N TYR A 205 11.22 -19.30 -10.05
CA TYR A 205 11.81 -20.59 -10.42
C TYR A 205 11.18 -21.75 -9.62
N LEU A 206 11.14 -21.62 -8.30
CA LEU A 206 10.55 -22.61 -7.39
C LEU A 206 9.10 -22.97 -7.69
N HIS A 207 8.37 -22.08 -8.36
CA HIS A 207 6.97 -22.30 -8.66
C HIS A 207 6.71 -22.86 -10.07
N HIS A 208 7.60 -22.54 -11.01
CA HIS A 208 7.40 -22.85 -12.42
C HIS A 208 8.19 -24.07 -12.91
N ASP A 209 9.05 -24.68 -12.07
CA ASP A 209 9.84 -25.87 -12.39
C ASP A 209 10.68 -25.73 -13.68
N GLN A 210 10.96 -24.50 -14.11
CA GLN A 210 11.66 -24.18 -15.35
C GLN A 210 13.04 -23.62 -15.03
N ILE A 211 14.11 -24.24 -15.53
CA ILE A 211 15.49 -23.73 -15.49
C ILE A 211 15.47 -22.26 -15.94
N SER A 212 15.87 -21.36 -15.05
CA SER A 212 15.94 -19.95 -15.42
C SER A 212 17.01 -19.77 -16.50
N PRO A 213 16.73 -19.07 -17.60
CA PRO A 213 17.80 -18.48 -18.40
C PRO A 213 18.62 -17.56 -17.47
N ASP A 214 19.90 -17.40 -17.79
CA ASP A 214 20.90 -16.60 -17.04
C ASP A 214 20.29 -15.48 -16.21
N VAL A 215 20.67 -15.39 -14.93
CA VAL A 215 20.20 -14.34 -14.03
C VAL A 215 20.58 -12.99 -14.67
N PRO A 216 19.62 -12.21 -15.20
CA PRO A 216 19.96 -10.92 -15.78
C PRO A 216 20.51 -10.03 -14.66
N PRO A 217 21.20 -8.92 -14.97
CA PRO A 217 21.64 -8.00 -13.93
C PRO A 217 20.41 -7.38 -13.23
N LEU A 218 20.02 -7.99 -12.10
CA LEU A 218 18.81 -7.68 -11.36
C LEU A 218 19.01 -6.42 -10.51
N GLY A 219 17.98 -5.58 -10.48
CA GLY A 219 17.89 -4.42 -9.60
C GLY A 219 18.72 -3.21 -10.02
N GLN A 220 19.43 -3.27 -11.15
CA GLN A 220 20.34 -2.21 -11.59
C GLN A 220 19.67 -0.85 -11.78
N LYS A 221 18.43 -0.82 -12.28
CA LYS A 221 17.70 0.45 -12.52
C LYS A 221 17.44 1.24 -11.25
N LEU A 222 17.18 0.57 -10.12
CA LEU A 222 16.98 1.26 -8.86
C LEU A 222 18.31 1.73 -8.29
N LEU A 223 19.34 0.89 -8.36
CA LEU A 223 20.67 1.24 -7.87
C LEU A 223 21.28 2.41 -8.64
N SER A 224 21.17 2.40 -9.97
CA SER A 224 21.62 3.51 -10.80
C SER A 224 20.86 4.77 -10.44
N TRP A 225 19.55 4.73 -10.22
CA TRP A 225 18.80 5.90 -9.77
C TRP A 225 19.21 6.40 -8.37
N LEU A 226 19.44 5.49 -7.41
CA LEU A 226 19.83 5.83 -6.04
C LEU A 226 21.22 6.46 -5.97
N PHE A 227 22.16 5.96 -6.77
CA PHE A 227 23.59 6.26 -6.61
C PHE A 227 24.24 6.99 -7.78
N SER A 228 23.58 7.14 -8.94
CA SER A 228 24.16 7.95 -10.02
C SER A 228 24.37 9.40 -9.59
N SER A 229 25.49 9.98 -10.01
CA SER A 229 25.69 11.42 -10.00
C SER A 229 24.53 12.08 -10.74
N SER A 230 23.93 13.08 -10.11
CA SER A 230 23.05 14.05 -10.76
C SER A 230 23.89 15.15 -11.35
#